data_AF-A0A2K5CPA2-F1
#
_entry.id   AF-A0A2K5CPA2-F1
#
_cell.length_a   1.000
_cell.length_b   1.000
_cell.length_c   1.000
_cell.angle_alpha   90.00
_cell.angle_beta   90.00
_cell.angle_gamma   90.00
#
_symmetry.space_group_name_H-M   'P 1'
#
loop_
_entity.id
_entity.type
_entity.pdbx_description
1 polymer ?
#
loop_
_entity_poly.entity_id
_entity_poly.type
_entity_poly.pdbx_seq_one_letter_code
_entity_poly.pdbx_strand_id
1 'polypeptide(L)' 'MKVGIVGKYGTRYGASLRKMVKKIEISQHAKYTCSFCGLEIFTSQSLHDLVNRYHFS' A
#
# COMPACT_ATOMS: atom_id res chain seq x y z
N MET A 1 11.88 -1.46 17.60
CA MET A 1 11.61 -1.53 16.15
C MET A 1 10.22 -2.16 15.96
N LYS A 2 9.20 -1.41 15.51
CA LYS A 2 7.81 -1.88 15.49
C LYS A 2 7.55 -2.72 14.22
N VAL A 3 7.46 -4.04 14.38
CA VAL A 3 7.61 -5.02 13.28
C VAL A 3 6.39 -5.04 12.33
N GLY A 4 5.17 -4.75 12.80
CA GLY A 4 3.99 -4.54 11.95
C GLY A 4 3.80 -5.60 10.85
N ILE A 5 3.40 -5.17 9.65
CA ILE A 5 3.13 -6.05 8.49
C ILE A 5 4.32 -6.91 8.04
N VAL A 6 5.56 -6.45 8.28
CA VAL A 6 6.79 -7.20 7.96
C VAL A 6 7.20 -8.22 9.05
N GLY A 7 6.35 -8.45 10.05
CA GLY A 7 6.54 -9.46 11.10
C GLY A 7 6.70 -10.87 10.56
N LYS A 8 6.04 -11.18 9.43
CA LYS A 8 6.12 -12.48 8.74
C LYS A 8 7.54 -12.88 8.30
N TYR A 9 8.46 -11.93 8.18
CA TYR A 9 9.84 -12.20 7.79
C TYR A 9 10.76 -12.57 8.96
N GLY A 10 10.35 -12.34 10.22
CA GLY A 10 11.13 -12.66 11.41
C GLY A 10 12.50 -11.97 11.43
N THR A 11 13.58 -12.73 11.64
CA THR A 11 14.98 -12.24 11.61
C THR A 11 15.59 -12.22 10.20
N ARG A 12 14.88 -12.70 9.18
CA ARG A 12 15.39 -12.81 7.81
C ARG A 12 15.50 -11.43 7.13
N TYR A 13 16.39 -11.36 6.13
CA TYR A 13 16.60 -10.24 5.20
C TYR A 13 17.09 -8.91 5.81
N GLY A 14 17.37 -8.87 7.12
CA GLY A 14 17.96 -7.69 7.77
C GLY A 14 17.03 -6.48 7.87
N ALA A 15 17.48 -5.46 8.61
CA ALA A 15 16.64 -4.30 8.95
C ALA A 15 16.31 -3.40 7.74
N SER A 16 17.27 -3.20 6.84
CA SER A 16 17.14 -2.27 5.71
C SER A 16 16.12 -2.75 4.67
N LEU A 17 16.19 -4.03 4.27
CA LEU A 17 15.24 -4.60 3.31
C LEU A 17 13.83 -4.62 3.90
N ARG A 18 13.67 -4.99 5.18
CA ARG A 18 12.36 -4.96 5.86
C ARG A 18 11.75 -3.56 5.94
N LYS A 19 12.57 -2.51 6.10
CA LYS A 19 12.06 -1.12 6.04
C LYS A 19 11.52 -0.77 4.67
N MET A 20 12.18 -1.20 3.59
CA MET A 20 11.77 -0.93 2.22
C MET A 20 10.47 -1.69 1.89
N VAL A 21 10.45 -2.99 2.16
CA VAL A 21 9.27 -3.84 1.95
C VAL A 21 8.06 -3.35 2.75
N LYS A 22 8.26 -2.89 3.99
CA LYS A 22 7.19 -2.34 4.82
C LYS A 22 6.46 -1.18 4.14
N LYS A 23 7.19 -0.28 3.46
CA LYS A 23 6.56 0.85 2.74
C LYS A 23 5.70 0.34 1.59
N ILE A 24 6.24 -0.59 0.80
CA ILE A 24 5.56 -1.16 -0.36
C ILE A 24 4.31 -1.94 0.05
N GLU A 25 4.41 -2.76 1.10
CA GLU A 25 3.27 -3.54 1.60
C GLU A 25 2.16 -2.66 2.18
N ILE A 26 2.52 -1.59 2.90
CA ILE A 26 1.52 -0.64 3.42
C ILE A 26 0.77 0.01 2.26
N SER A 27 1.50 0.50 1.25
CA SER A 27 0.87 1.14 0.08
C SER A 27 -0.01 0.14 -0.68
N GLN A 28 0.47 -1.09 -0.89
CA GLN A 28 -0.28 -2.13 -1.61
C GLN A 28 -1.56 -2.58 -0.89
N HIS A 29 -1.56 -2.60 0.45
CA HIS A 29 -2.74 -2.96 1.26
C HIS A 29 -3.54 -1.73 1.68
N ALA A 30 -3.20 -0.54 1.19
CA ALA A 30 -3.96 0.66 1.47
C ALA A 30 -5.31 0.58 0.75
N LYS A 31 -6.37 0.91 1.47
CA LYS A 31 -7.69 1.10 0.86
C LYS A 31 -7.72 2.48 0.21
N TYR A 32 -8.38 2.57 -0.94
CA TYR A 32 -8.66 3.85 -1.58
C TYR A 32 -10.06 4.31 -1.20
N THR A 33 -10.19 5.57 -0.81
CA THR A 33 -11.50 6.23 -0.69
C THR A 33 -11.71 7.09 -1.91
N CYS A 34 -12.72 6.76 -2.70
CA CYS A 34 -13.12 7.51 -3.88
C CYS A 34 -13.65 8.89 -3.48
N SER A 35 -12.99 9.98 -3.87
CA SER A 35 -13.45 11.35 -3.55
C SER A 35 -14.78 11.73 -4.21
N PHE A 36 -15.16 11.06 -5.30
CA PHE A 36 -16.42 11.32 -6.02
C PHE A 36 -17.59 10.53 -5.42
N CYS A 37 -17.36 9.26 -5.15
CA CYS A 37 -18.38 8.30 -4.80
C CYS A 37 -18.42 7.96 -3.30
N GLY A 38 -17.41 8.37 -2.54
CA GLY A 38 -17.30 8.16 -1.08
C GLY A 38 -17.08 6.69 -0.67
N LEU A 39 -17.00 5.78 -1.64
CA LEU A 39 -16.86 4.35 -1.39
C LEU A 39 -15.39 4.00 -1.12
N GLU A 40 -15.16 3.20 -0.07
CA GLU A 40 -13.87 2.54 0.14
C GLU A 40 -13.77 1.33 -0.79
N ILE A 41 -12.82 1.38 -1.73
CA ILE A 41 -12.56 0.31 -2.67
C ILE A 41 -11.16 -0.25 -2.40
N PHE A 42 -11.05 -1.58 -2.37
CA PHE A 42 -9.75 -2.26 -2.36
C PHE A 42 -9.17 -2.22 -3.77
N THR A 43 -8.29 -1.26 -4.03
CA THR A 43 -7.60 -1.14 -5.32
C THR A 43 -6.14 -1.50 -5.14
N SER A 44 -5.60 -2.35 -6.02
CA SER A 44 -4.15 -2.46 -6.18
C SER A 44 -3.58 -1.09 -6.56
N GLN A 45 -2.34 -0.79 -6.12
CA GLN A 45 -1.67 0.50 -6.36
C GLN A 45 -1.76 0.98 -7.82
N SER A 46 -1.65 0.06 -8.78
CA SER A 46 -1.74 0.36 -10.22
C SER A 46 -3.12 0.82 -10.68
N LEU A 47 -4.19 0.26 -10.11
CA LEU A 47 -5.56 0.69 -10.38
C LEU A 47 -5.86 2.04 -9.74
N HIS A 48 -5.35 2.28 -8.53
CA HIS A 48 -5.46 3.58 -7.88
C HIS A 48 -4.90 4.72 -8.73
N ASP A 49 -3.69 4.55 -9.26
CA ASP A 49 -3.03 5.57 -10.10
C ASP A 49 -3.73 5.75 -11.45
N LEU A 50 -4.41 4.72 -11.96
CA LEU A 50 -5.19 4.78 -13.20
C LEU A 50 -6.53 5.49 -12.98
N VAL A 51 -7.25 5.18 -11.90
CA VAL A 51 -8.51 5.85 -11.53
C VAL A 51 -8.27 7.34 -11.28
N ASN A 52 -7.21 7.70 -10.54
CA ASN A 52 -6.85 9.11 -10.35
C ASN A 52 -6.49 9.82 -11.66
N ARG A 53 -5.81 9.15 -12.59
CA ARG A 53 -5.49 9.74 -13.90
C ARG A 53 -6.71 9.92 -14.80
N TYR A 54 -7.63 8.95 -14.84
CA TYR A 54 -8.84 9.05 -15.67
C TYR A 54 -9.85 10.06 -15.13
N HIS A 55 -9.94 10.24 -13.80
CA HIS A 55 -10.89 11.17 -13.20
C HIS A 55 -10.46 12.65 -13.19
N PHE A 56 -9.18 12.95 -13.42
CA PHE A 56 -8.64 14.30 -13.53
C PHE A 56 -8.29 14.71 -14.99
N SER A 57 -8.84 13.98 -15.98
CA SER A 57 -8.79 14.32 -17.40
C SER A 57 -10.05 15.08 -17.85
#